data_AF-A0A1W0E6Y2-F1
#
_entry.id   AF-A0A1W0E6Y2-F1
#
_cell.length_a   1.000
_cell.length_b   1.000
_cell.length_c   1.000
_cell.angle_alpha   90.00
_cell.angle_beta   90.00
_cell.angle_gamma   90.00
#
_symmetry.space_group_name_H-M   'P 1'
#
loop_
_entity.id
_entity.type
_entity.pdbx_description
1 polymer ?
#
loop_
_entity_poly.entity_id
_entity_poly.type
_entity_poly.pdbx_seq_one_letter_code
_entity_poly.pdbx_strand_id
1 'polypeptide(L)'
;MDDICKVYVRDLFDVNTDQNTHTYIFTTDQIKKIKYFKNQMDLFKTQTFDIDCSNELFKEIHFFCTNNDFIDIRVDIQRDAEDTKVEITEKALLFFDKWTPQSMVDICKLLIYIEYPYLLEVACKKLSDLLLETNGTEEIKMY
;
A
#
# COMPACT_ATOMS: atom_id res chain seq x y z
N MET A 1 5.53 -16.06 -19.69
CA MET A 1 6.46 -15.16 -18.98
C MET A 1 5.57 -14.20 -18.23
N ASP A 2 5.67 -14.15 -16.91
CA ASP A 2 4.90 -13.18 -16.13
C ASP A 2 5.42 -11.79 -16.49
N ASP A 3 4.53 -10.89 -16.91
CA ASP A 3 4.89 -9.52 -17.24
C ASP A 3 5.33 -8.81 -15.95
N ILE A 4 6.63 -8.52 -15.86
CA ILE A 4 7.25 -7.86 -14.71
C ILE A 4 7.14 -6.34 -14.84
N CYS A 5 7.02 -5.67 -13.71
CA CYS A 5 7.01 -4.23 -13.59
C CYS A 5 8.11 -3.77 -12.63
N LYS A 6 8.68 -2.59 -12.88
CA LYS A 6 9.75 -1.99 -12.07
C LYS A 6 9.25 -0.68 -11.46
N VAL A 7 9.41 -0.53 -10.16
CA VAL A 7 9.18 0.72 -9.45
C VAL A 7 10.49 1.23 -8.90
N TYR A 8 10.85 2.46 -9.26
CA TYR A 8 12.01 3.18 -8.78
C TYR A 8 11.57 4.15 -7.68
N VAL A 9 12.03 3.91 -6.46
CA VAL A 9 11.76 4.76 -5.29
C VAL A 9 12.96 5.67 -5.07
N ARG A 10 12.75 6.98 -5.13
CA ARG A 10 13.76 7.98 -4.80
C ARG A 10 13.46 8.56 -3.43
N ASP A 11 14.41 8.43 -2.51
CA ASP A 11 14.25 9.00 -1.17
C ASP A 11 14.49 10.51 -1.21
N LEU A 12 13.45 11.29 -0.92
CA LEU A 12 13.47 12.76 -1.00
C LEU A 12 14.31 13.42 0.10
N PHE A 13 14.64 12.69 1.17
CA PHE A 13 15.31 13.25 2.34
C PHE A 13 16.83 13.10 2.33
N ASP A 14 17.39 12.42 1.33
CA ASP A 14 18.82 12.15 1.28
C ASP A 14 19.48 12.89 0.11
N VAL A 15 20.38 13.82 0.45
CA VAL A 15 20.85 14.94 -0.39
C VAL A 15 21.83 14.50 -1.50
N ASN A 16 22.12 13.20 -1.63
CA ASN A 16 22.95 12.62 -2.69
C ASN A 16 22.08 11.93 -3.75
N THR A 17 21.63 12.73 -4.72
CA THR A 17 20.55 12.42 -5.67
C THR A 17 20.79 11.29 -6.67
N ASP A 18 22.01 10.78 -6.83
CA ASP A 18 22.32 9.74 -7.83
C ASP A 18 22.48 8.32 -7.24
N GLN A 19 22.51 8.17 -5.91
CA GLN A 19 22.71 6.87 -5.24
C GLN A 19 21.50 6.34 -4.45
N ASN A 20 20.40 7.11 -4.35
CA ASN A 20 19.26 6.77 -3.48
C ASN A 20 18.03 6.23 -4.21
N THR A 21 18.20 5.77 -5.44
CA THR A 21 17.13 5.10 -6.19
C THR A 21 17.12 3.62 -5.86
N HIS A 22 16.03 3.15 -5.24
CA HIS A 22 15.80 1.75 -4.92
C HIS A 22 14.85 1.14 -5.94
N THR A 23 15.14 -0.06 -6.41
CA THR A 23 14.33 -0.75 -7.43
C THR A 23 13.54 -1.88 -6.80
N TYR A 24 12.23 -1.87 -7.02
CA TYR A 24 11.30 -2.91 -6.60
C TYR A 24 10.67 -3.58 -7.81
N ILE A 25 10.60 -4.90 -7.79
CA ILE A 25 10.01 -5.71 -8.87
C ILE A 25 8.65 -6.22 -8.41
N PHE A 26 7.65 -5.98 -9.25
CA PHE A 26 6.28 -6.46 -9.07
C PHE A 26 5.85 -7.28 -10.28
N THR A 27 4.88 -8.17 -10.10
CA THR A 27 4.11 -8.69 -11.24
C THR A 27 3.10 -7.65 -11.70
N THR A 28 2.65 -7.74 -12.95
CA THR A 28 1.59 -6.87 -13.47
C THR A 28 0.31 -6.94 -12.62
N ASP A 29 -0.03 -8.13 -12.10
CA ASP A 29 -1.21 -8.29 -11.26
C ASP A 29 -1.07 -7.57 -9.91
N GLN A 30 0.12 -7.54 -9.31
CA GLN A 30 0.38 -6.74 -8.12
C GLN A 30 0.28 -5.24 -8.41
N ILE A 31 0.83 -4.77 -9.54
CA ILE A 31 0.74 -3.37 -9.95
C ILE A 31 -0.70 -2.92 -10.17
N LYS A 32 -1.55 -3.77 -10.75
CA LYS A 32 -2.97 -3.44 -11.02
C LYS A 32 -3.80 -3.20 -9.75
N LYS A 33 -3.30 -3.60 -8.58
CA LYS A 33 -3.94 -3.32 -7.28
C LYS A 33 -3.65 -1.92 -6.76
N ILE A 34 -2.59 -1.27 -7.26
CA ILE A 34 -2.16 0.06 -6.87
C ILE A 34 -2.62 1.02 -7.98
N LYS A 35 -3.66 1.80 -7.70
CA LYS A 35 -4.36 2.58 -8.72
C LYS A 35 -3.45 3.59 -9.41
N TYR A 36 -2.53 4.22 -8.66
CA TYR A 36 -1.54 5.12 -9.26
C TYR A 36 -0.73 4.42 -10.37
N PHE A 37 -0.11 3.27 -10.06
CA PHE A 37 0.69 2.55 -11.05
C PHE A 37 -0.14 1.94 -12.16
N LYS A 38 -1.33 1.40 -11.85
CA LYS A 38 -2.27 0.91 -12.87
C LYS A 38 -2.62 2.00 -13.88
N ASN A 39 -2.95 3.20 -13.41
CA ASN A 39 -3.29 4.33 -14.27
C ASN A 39 -2.11 4.74 -15.14
N GLN A 40 -0.90 4.80 -14.57
CA GLN A 40 0.32 5.10 -15.33
C GLN A 40 0.57 4.03 -16.42
N MET A 41 0.40 2.75 -16.09
CA MET A 41 0.52 1.63 -17.02
C MET A 41 -0.49 1.75 -18.16
N ASP A 42 -1.75 2.04 -17.84
CA ASP A 42 -2.83 2.10 -18.83
C ASP A 42 -2.72 3.33 -19.74
N LEU A 43 -2.32 4.49 -19.21
CA LEU A 43 -2.19 5.75 -19.94
C LEU A 43 -0.93 5.80 -20.80
N PHE A 44 0.22 5.41 -20.25
CA PHE A 44 1.52 5.57 -20.90
C PHE A 44 2.06 4.27 -21.51
N LYS A 45 1.34 3.15 -21.35
CA LYS A 45 1.76 1.82 -21.84
C LYS A 45 3.17 1.43 -21.36
N THR A 46 3.47 1.78 -20.10
CA THR A 46 4.77 1.53 -19.44
C THR A 46 4.67 0.40 -18.41
N GLN A 47 5.78 -0.29 -18.17
CA GLN A 47 5.97 -1.24 -17.07
C GLN A 47 6.97 -0.72 -16.03
N THR A 48 7.34 0.55 -16.14
CA THR A 48 8.35 1.21 -15.33
C THR A 48 7.74 2.46 -14.72
N PHE A 49 7.92 2.63 -13.41
CA PHE A 49 7.32 3.70 -12.63
C PHE A 49 8.36 4.35 -11.72
N ASP A 50 8.28 5.66 -11.57
CA ASP A 50 9.09 6.43 -10.62
C ASP A 50 8.18 7.01 -9.53
N ILE A 51 8.64 6.93 -8.29
CA ILE A 51 7.94 7.46 -7.12
C ILE A 51 8.91 8.08 -6.14
N ASP A 52 8.50 9.19 -5.55
CA ASP A 52 9.26 9.92 -4.55
C ASP A 52 8.64 9.70 -3.17
N CYS A 53 9.25 8.83 -2.35
CA CYS A 53 8.75 8.50 -1.01
C CYS A 53 9.84 7.86 -0.13
N SER A 54 9.52 7.67 1.15
CA SER A 54 10.41 6.95 2.08
C SER A 54 10.62 5.52 1.60
N ASN A 55 11.88 5.18 1.33
CA ASN A 55 12.25 3.84 0.89
C ASN A 55 11.92 2.78 1.95
N GLU A 56 12.10 3.10 3.24
CA GLU A 56 11.79 2.19 4.34
C GLU A 56 10.31 1.81 4.37
N LEU A 57 9.41 2.79 4.19
CA LEU A 57 7.97 2.54 4.15
C LEU A 57 7.56 1.78 2.88
N PHE A 58 8.13 2.16 1.73
CA PHE A 58 7.80 1.49 0.47
C PHE A 58 8.28 0.04 0.43
N LYS A 59 9.42 -0.27 1.06
CA LYS A 59 9.92 -1.64 1.23
C LYS A 59 8.90 -2.55 1.90
N GLU A 60 8.23 -2.05 2.93
CA GLU A 60 7.22 -2.82 3.66
C GLU A 60 5.94 -3.01 2.84
N ILE A 61 5.53 -2.00 2.05
CA ILE A 61 4.43 -2.14 1.07
C ILE A 61 4.77 -3.19 0.01
N HIS A 62 5.98 -3.14 -0.55
CA HIS A 62 6.44 -4.16 -1.51
C HIS A 62 6.40 -5.55 -0.90
N PHE A 63 6.92 -5.70 0.33
CA PHE A 63 6.89 -6.97 1.05
C PHE A 63 5.46 -7.48 1.28
N PHE A 64 4.51 -6.59 1.57
CA PHE A 64 3.09 -6.94 1.68
C PHE A 64 2.57 -7.48 0.35
N CYS A 65 2.76 -6.75 -0.76
CA CYS A 65 2.29 -7.14 -2.09
C CYS A 65 2.86 -8.50 -2.54
N THR A 66 4.10 -8.83 -2.17
CA THR A 66 4.76 -10.06 -2.62
C THR A 66 4.50 -11.27 -1.73
N ASN A 67 4.27 -11.07 -0.42
CA ASN A 67 4.22 -12.19 0.54
C ASN A 67 2.88 -12.33 1.26
N ASN A 68 2.06 -11.28 1.31
CA ASN A 68 0.88 -11.22 2.19
C ASN A 68 -0.41 -10.84 1.46
N ASP A 69 -0.33 -10.27 0.25
CA ASP A 69 -1.50 -9.85 -0.50
C ASP A 69 -2.10 -10.98 -1.35
N PHE A 70 -2.94 -11.81 -0.71
CA PHE A 70 -3.68 -12.90 -1.35
C PHE A 70 -5.03 -12.46 -1.95
N ILE A 71 -5.37 -11.17 -1.91
CA ILE A 71 -6.69 -10.72 -2.35
C ILE A 71 -6.66 -10.37 -3.84
N ASP A 72 -7.61 -10.91 -4.62
CA ASP A 72 -7.81 -10.53 -6.03
C ASP A 72 -8.69 -9.28 -6.11
N ILE A 73 -8.07 -8.12 -5.93
CA ILE A 73 -8.74 -6.80 -6.07
C ILE A 73 -8.27 -6.19 -7.38
N ARG A 74 -9.24 -5.84 -8.25
CA ARG A 74 -8.96 -5.11 -9.48
C ARG A 74 -9.51 -3.70 -9.33
N VAL A 75 -8.63 -2.70 -9.26
CA VAL A 75 -9.04 -1.32 -9.12
C VAL A 75 -9.44 -0.78 -10.50
N ASP A 76 -10.74 -0.69 -10.79
CA ASP A 76 -11.21 -0.22 -12.09
C ASP A 76 -11.23 1.32 -12.20
N ILE A 77 -10.95 1.83 -13.40
CA ILE A 77 -10.89 3.27 -13.71
C ILE A 77 -12.31 3.90 -13.78
N GLN A 78 -13.36 3.08 -13.96
CA GLN A 78 -14.69 3.56 -14.35
C GLN A 78 -15.86 2.99 -13.55
N ARG A 79 -15.65 2.21 -12.49
CA ARG A 79 -16.78 1.68 -11.73
C ARG A 79 -17.31 2.75 -10.78
N ASP A 80 -18.48 3.29 -11.13
CA ASP A 80 -19.48 3.71 -10.15
C ASP A 80 -19.51 2.66 -9.04
N ALA A 81 -19.50 3.13 -7.79
CA ALA A 81 -19.32 2.31 -6.59
C ALA A 81 -20.35 1.18 -6.48
N GLU A 82 -20.11 0.04 -7.13
CA GLU A 82 -20.64 -1.22 -6.67
C GLU A 82 -19.77 -1.64 -5.49
N ASP A 83 -20.37 -1.53 -4.30
CA ASP A 83 -19.86 -1.88 -2.97
C ASP A 83 -19.17 -3.25 -2.96
N THR A 84 -17.95 -3.30 -3.48
CA THR A 84 -17.07 -4.44 -3.32
C THR A 84 -16.55 -4.32 -1.90
N LYS A 85 -17.34 -4.78 -0.91
CA LYS A 85 -16.87 -4.91 0.47
C LYS A 85 -15.65 -5.80 0.44
N VAL A 86 -14.48 -5.19 0.57
CA VAL A 86 -13.24 -5.94 0.66
C VAL A 86 -13.15 -6.48 2.08
N GLU A 87 -13.21 -7.79 2.22
CA GLU A 87 -13.09 -8.43 3.52
C GLU A 87 -11.64 -8.29 4.03
N ILE A 88 -11.46 -7.53 5.13
CA ILE A 88 -10.17 -7.42 5.80
C ILE A 88 -9.89 -8.71 6.55
N THR A 89 -8.83 -9.42 6.13
CA THR A 89 -8.40 -10.66 6.79
C THR A 89 -7.58 -10.36 8.05
N GLU A 90 -7.67 -11.25 9.05
CA GLU A 90 -6.84 -11.18 10.27
C GLU A 90 -5.33 -11.17 9.94
N LYS A 91 -4.91 -11.98 8.96
CA LYS A 91 -3.51 -12.01 8.49
C LYS A 91 -3.02 -10.66 7.98
N ALA A 92 -3.89 -9.87 7.33
CA ALA A 92 -3.56 -8.54 6.87
C ALA A 92 -3.43 -7.55 8.03
N LEU A 93 -4.23 -7.70 9.09
CA LEU A 93 -4.09 -6.89 10.31
C LEU A 93 -2.79 -7.21 11.06
N LEU A 94 -2.45 -8.50 11.19
CA LEU A 94 -1.22 -8.96 11.86
C LEU A 94 0.06 -8.42 11.21
N PHE A 95 0.03 -8.10 9.91
CA PHE A 95 1.15 -7.45 9.22
C PHE A 95 1.58 -6.14 9.90
N PHE A 96 0.63 -5.42 10.48
CA PHE A 96 0.86 -4.13 11.11
C PHE A 96 1.08 -4.18 12.64
N ASP A 97 1.15 -5.36 13.26
CA ASP A 97 1.26 -5.50 14.72
C ASP A 97 2.50 -4.85 15.32
N LYS A 98 3.60 -4.81 14.57
CA LYS A 98 4.87 -4.20 15.02
C LYS A 98 4.90 -2.67 14.94
N TRP A 99 3.85 -2.03 14.42
CA TRP A 99 3.88 -0.62 14.04
C TRP A 99 3.31 0.30 15.12
N THR A 100 3.96 1.44 15.33
CA THR A 100 3.46 2.48 16.24
C THR A 100 2.34 3.29 15.58
N PRO A 101 1.49 4.00 16.37
CA PRO A 101 0.48 4.90 15.80
C PRO A 101 1.06 5.93 14.82
N GLN A 102 2.22 6.50 15.13
CA GLN A 102 2.88 7.47 14.26
C GLN A 102 3.33 6.83 12.94
N SER A 103 3.96 5.65 13.01
CA SER A 103 4.38 4.93 11.81
C SER A 103 3.17 4.50 10.95
N MET A 104 2.05 4.16 11.57
CA MET A 104 0.79 3.88 10.86
C MET A 104 0.22 5.10 10.14
N VAL A 105 0.30 6.29 10.74
CA VAL A 105 -0.07 7.55 10.06
C VAL A 105 0.77 7.77 8.81
N ASP A 106 2.07 7.51 8.87
CA ASP A 106 2.97 7.69 7.72
C ASP A 106 2.74 6.63 6.63
N ILE A 107 2.41 5.38 7.01
CA ILE A 107 1.90 4.37 6.06
C ILE A 107 0.63 4.86 5.37
N CYS A 108 -0.37 5.34 6.13
CA CYS A 108 -1.64 5.80 5.55
C CYS A 108 -1.41 6.92 4.53
N LYS A 109 -0.52 7.88 4.82
CA LYS A 109 -0.16 8.93 3.85
C LYS A 109 0.43 8.36 2.56
N LEU A 110 1.34 7.39 2.68
CA LEU A 110 1.94 6.75 1.50
C LEU A 110 0.90 5.96 0.69
N LEU A 111 0.00 5.23 1.36
CA LEU A 111 -1.07 4.45 0.70
C LEU A 111 -2.11 5.34 0.01
N ILE A 112 -2.38 6.53 0.57
CA ILE A 112 -3.17 7.57 -0.09
C ILE A 112 -2.45 8.08 -1.33
N TYR A 113 -1.14 8.37 -1.23
CA TYR A 113 -0.35 8.89 -2.33
C TYR A 113 -0.29 7.93 -3.53
N ILE A 114 -0.07 6.63 -3.28
CA ILE A 114 -0.04 5.60 -4.35
C ILE A 114 -1.43 5.09 -4.72
N GLU A 115 -2.47 5.55 -4.03
CA GLU A 115 -3.85 5.11 -4.19
C GLU A 115 -3.97 3.57 -4.14
N TYR A 116 -3.60 2.95 -3.01
CA TYR A 116 -3.78 1.51 -2.77
C TYR A 116 -4.91 1.26 -1.76
N PRO A 117 -6.18 1.12 -2.22
CA PRO A 117 -7.35 1.27 -1.35
C PRO A 117 -7.48 0.18 -0.29
N TYR A 118 -7.22 -1.07 -0.67
CA TYR A 118 -7.34 -2.19 0.27
C TYR A 118 -6.35 -2.06 1.43
N LEU A 119 -5.06 -1.90 1.12
CA LEU A 119 -4.05 -1.79 2.16
C LEU A 119 -4.28 -0.54 3.01
N LEU A 120 -4.83 0.54 2.44
CA LEU A 120 -5.24 1.73 3.19
C LEU A 120 -6.36 1.40 4.18
N GLU A 121 -7.36 0.62 3.79
CA GLU A 121 -8.45 0.21 4.68
C GLU A 121 -7.94 -0.64 5.85
N VAL A 122 -7.05 -1.60 5.57
CA VAL A 122 -6.38 -2.41 6.60
C VAL A 122 -5.57 -1.51 7.54
N ALA A 123 -4.79 -0.58 7.01
CA ALA A 123 -3.97 0.33 7.80
C ALA A 123 -4.82 1.27 8.67
N CYS A 124 -5.93 1.80 8.15
CA CYS A 124 -6.87 2.63 8.90
C CYS A 124 -7.56 1.85 10.02
N LYS A 125 -7.98 0.59 9.76
CA LYS A 125 -8.56 -0.28 10.79
C LYS A 125 -7.55 -0.52 11.91
N LYS A 126 -6.32 -0.91 11.57
CA LYS A 126 -5.27 -1.12 12.58
C LYS A 126 -4.95 0.15 13.38
N LEU A 127 -4.88 1.31 12.72
CA LEU A 127 -4.67 2.59 13.42
C LEU A 127 -5.81 2.87 14.40
N SER A 128 -7.06 2.60 14.01
CA SER A 128 -8.20 2.72 14.92
C SER A 128 -8.06 1.81 16.14
N ASP A 129 -7.68 0.55 15.95
CA ASP A 129 -7.47 -0.41 17.05
C ASP A 129 -6.38 0.09 18.03
N LEU A 130 -5.24 0.55 17.50
CA LEU A 130 -4.15 1.12 18.31
C LEU A 130 -4.57 2.38 19.10
N LEU A 131 -5.44 3.22 18.52
CA LEU A 131 -5.96 4.41 19.18
C LEU A 131 -6.99 4.08 20.28
N LEU A 132 -7.73 2.97 20.15
CA LEU A 132 -8.64 2.50 21.19
C LEU A 132 -7.89 1.88 22.37
N GLU A 133 -6.85 1.08 22.08
CA GLU A 133 -5.98 0.48 23.10
C GLU A 133 -5.24 1.54 23.93
N THR A 134 -4.73 2.59 23.27
CA THR A 134 -4.00 3.67 23.96
C THR A 134 -4.88 4.56 24.84
N ASN A 135 -6.19 4.58 24.61
CA ASN A 135 -7.16 5.36 25.40
C ASN A 135 -7.82 4.55 26.55
N GLY A 136 -7.43 3.29 26.77
CA GLY A 136 -7.92 2.49 27.90
C GLY A 136 -9.41 2.11 27.81
N THR A 137 -9.95 2.02 26.59
CA THR A 137 -11.39 1.75 26.36
C THR A 137 -11.62 0.30 25.97
N GLU A 138 -12.50 -0.37 26.74
CA GLU A 138 -13.10 -1.66 26.42
C GLU A 138 -13.61 -1.69 24.97
N GLU A 139 -13.34 -2.80 24.28
CA GLU A 139 -13.69 -3.10 22.88
C GLU A 139 -14.97 -2.41 22.39
N ILE A 140 -14.84 -1.44 21.47
CA ILE A 140 -15.96 -1.06 20.62
C ILE A 140 -16.12 -2.17 19.59
N LYS A 141 -16.97 -3.15 19.90
CA LYS A 141 -17.42 -4.15 18.92
C LYS A 141 -18.17 -3.44 17.80
N MET A 142 -17.52 -3.31 16.64
CA MET A 142 -18.19 -2.90 15.40
C MET A 142 -18.73 -4.14 14.69
N TYR A 143 -20.04 -4.08 14.44
CA TYR A 143 -20.95 -5.09 13.87
C TYR A 143 -20.50 -5.71 12.54
#